data_AF-A0A7V5K9G4-F1
#
_entry.id   AF-A0A7V5K9G4-F1
#
_cell.length_a   1.000
_cell.length_b   1.000
_cell.length_c   1.000
_cell.angle_alpha   90.00
_cell.angle_beta   90.00
_cell.angle_gamma   90.00
#
_symmetry.space_group_name_H-M   'P 1'
#
loop_
_entity.id
_entity.type
_entity.pdbx_description
1 polymer ?
#
loop_
_entity_poly.entity_id
_entity_poly.type
_entity_poly.pdbx_seq_one_letter_code
_entity_poly.pdbx_strand_id
1 'polypeptide(L)'
;MMVHFGTLLSVLVYFRKRIFMLYKSLFDSSLQTERKMIYYLIVGTIPAVIAALLFGDFFEEAFSSPIMTSIMLLLTGLILLSTKLARPRKLKLNIPRSILIGIGQALAILPGISRSGTTISTGLFIGIKPYEAAEFSFLLSIPAILGAIVFKFESVLSLNLDILWPYLVGTAAAFLTGLFAVYILLDLIRKGKFVYFGIYCLFAGGVGLYYFI
;
A
#
# COMPACT_ATOMS: atom_id res chain seq x y z
N MET A 1 2.91 -11.57 9.22
CA MET A 1 4.20 -11.03 8.74
C MET A 1 4.70 -11.73 7.47
N MET A 2 4.84 -13.06 7.48
CA MET A 2 5.38 -13.83 6.33
C MET A 2 4.65 -13.57 5.00
N VAL A 3 3.31 -13.54 5.00
CA VAL A 3 2.54 -13.21 3.78
C VAL A 3 2.75 -11.78 3.28
N HIS A 4 3.01 -10.80 4.16
CA HIS A 4 3.36 -9.44 3.75
C HIS A 4 4.71 -9.39 3.06
N PHE A 5 5.67 -10.21 3.50
CA PHE A 5 6.94 -10.38 2.82
C PHE A 5 6.75 -10.93 1.40
N GLY A 6 5.86 -11.91 1.20
CA GLY A 6 5.49 -12.41 -0.14
C GLY A 6 4.94 -11.29 -1.05
N THR A 7 4.02 -10.45 -0.54
CA THR A 7 3.52 -9.31 -1.31
C THR A 7 4.59 -8.22 -1.56
N LEU A 8 5.53 -8.03 -0.64
CA LEU A 8 6.67 -7.13 -0.83
C LEU A 8 7.55 -7.63 -1.98
N LEU A 9 7.88 -8.93 -2.02
CA LEU A 9 8.61 -9.54 -3.14
C LEU A 9 7.91 -9.29 -4.48
N SER A 10 6.58 -9.29 -4.50
CA SER A 10 5.80 -8.99 -5.71
C SER A 10 6.11 -7.59 -6.25
N VAL A 11 6.11 -6.59 -5.35
CA VAL A 11 6.44 -5.21 -5.68
C VAL A 11 7.90 -5.09 -6.12
N LEU A 12 8.83 -5.75 -5.41
CA LEU A 12 10.25 -5.75 -5.76
C LEU A 12 10.50 -6.35 -7.14
N VAL A 13 9.85 -7.46 -7.49
CA VAL A 13 9.98 -8.13 -8.78
C VAL A 13 9.37 -7.30 -9.91
N TYR A 14 8.18 -6.73 -9.70
CA TYR A 14 7.50 -5.90 -10.70
C TYR A 14 8.31 -4.63 -10.97
N PHE A 15 8.69 -3.90 -9.93
CA PHE A 15 9.40 -2.62 -10.03
C PHE A 15 10.93 -2.77 -10.08
N ARG A 16 11.47 -3.97 -10.34
CA ARG A 16 12.91 -4.26 -10.28
C ARG A 16 13.80 -3.26 -11.02
N LYS A 17 13.39 -2.87 -12.25
CA LYS A 17 14.13 -1.88 -13.05
C LYS A 17 14.11 -0.50 -12.41
N ARG A 18 12.96 -0.10 -11.86
CA ARG A 18 12.80 1.19 -11.18
C ARG A 18 13.62 1.23 -9.89
N ILE A 19 13.55 0.17 -9.09
CA ILE A 19 14.32 0.03 -7.84
C ILE A 19 15.82 0.05 -8.14
N PHE A 20 16.27 -0.64 -9.19
CA PHE A 20 17.67 -0.60 -9.62
C PHE A 20 18.13 0.83 -9.97
N MET A 21 17.29 1.62 -10.64
CA MET A 21 17.58 3.03 -10.92
C MET A 21 17.63 3.89 -9.65
N LEU A 22 16.73 3.65 -8.68
CA LEU A 22 16.80 4.32 -7.37
C LEU A 22 18.10 3.97 -6.66
N TYR A 23 18.46 2.69 -6.61
CA TYR A 23 19.72 2.25 -6.00
C TYR A 23 20.94 2.90 -6.67
N LYS A 24 21.02 2.87 -8.02
CA LYS A 24 22.12 3.49 -8.77
C LYS A 24 22.23 4.99 -8.48
N SER A 25 21.10 5.68 -8.27
CA SER A 25 21.08 7.12 -7.99
C SER A 25 21.76 7.53 -6.67
N LEU A 26 22.00 6.57 -5.76
CA LEU A 26 22.76 6.81 -4.54
C LEU A 26 24.26 7.05 -4.83
N PHE A 27 24.77 6.46 -5.91
CA PHE A 27 26.18 6.52 -6.31
C PHE A 27 26.41 7.38 -7.55
N ASP A 28 25.37 7.63 -8.36
CA ASP A 28 25.42 8.41 -9.59
C ASP A 28 24.73 9.77 -9.38
N SER A 29 25.49 10.87 -9.43
CA SER A 29 25.00 12.24 -9.24
C SER A 29 24.16 12.76 -10.40
N SER A 30 24.21 12.12 -11.58
CA SER A 30 23.39 12.48 -12.73
C SER A 30 21.91 12.10 -12.56
N LEU A 31 21.62 11.10 -11.71
CA LEU A 31 20.28 10.57 -11.46
C LEU A 31 19.52 11.35 -10.36
N GLN A 32 19.43 12.67 -10.52
CA GLN A 32 18.83 13.56 -9.50
C GLN A 32 17.33 13.30 -9.26
N THR A 33 16.59 12.87 -10.30
CA THR A 33 15.14 12.63 -10.20
C THR A 33 14.85 11.39 -9.34
N GLU A 34 15.61 10.31 -9.57
CA GLU A 34 15.59 9.07 -8.82
C GLU A 34 15.97 9.33 -7.36
N ARG A 35 17.03 10.12 -7.14
CA ARG A 35 17.47 10.47 -5.78
C ARG A 35 16.40 11.28 -5.03
N LYS A 36 15.74 12.24 -5.71
CA LYS A 36 14.58 12.97 -5.14
C LYS A 36 13.44 12.03 -4.78
N MET A 37 13.17 11.02 -5.60
CA MET A 37 12.14 10.01 -5.31
C MET A 37 12.42 9.27 -3.99
N ILE A 38 13.68 8.93 -3.69
CA ILE A 38 14.05 8.29 -2.40
C ILE A 38 13.65 9.19 -1.22
N TYR A 39 13.98 10.48 -1.27
CA TYR A 39 13.59 11.43 -0.21
C TYR A 39 12.06 11.53 -0.08
N TYR A 40 11.33 11.53 -1.20
CA TYR A 40 9.86 11.56 -1.19
C TYR A 40 9.28 10.29 -0.55
N LEU A 41 9.86 9.12 -0.79
CA LEU A 41 9.44 7.86 -0.18
C LEU A 41 9.71 7.85 1.33
N ILE A 42 10.88 8.34 1.76
CA ILE A 42 11.23 8.45 3.19
C ILE A 42 10.23 9.38 3.89
N VAL A 43 10.09 10.61 3.39
CA VAL A 43 9.21 11.61 4.02
C VAL A 43 7.74 11.18 3.96
N GLY A 44 7.29 10.58 2.85
CA GLY A 44 5.94 10.05 2.74
C GLY A 44 5.65 8.87 3.68
N THR A 45 6.67 8.20 4.21
CA THR A 45 6.48 7.09 5.16
C THR A 45 6.31 7.59 6.60
N ILE A 46 6.82 8.78 6.92
CA ILE A 46 6.80 9.36 8.27
C ILE A 46 5.39 9.39 8.90
N PRO A 47 4.32 9.87 8.23
CA PRO A 47 3.00 9.93 8.85
C PRO A 47 2.48 8.55 9.27
N ALA A 48 2.77 7.50 8.49
CA ALA A 48 2.36 6.14 8.82
C ALA A 48 3.14 5.57 10.01
N VAL A 49 4.44 5.86 10.10
CA VAL A 49 5.26 5.48 11.26
C VAL A 49 4.76 6.16 12.53
N ILE A 50 4.50 7.47 12.48
CA ILE A 50 3.96 8.23 13.61
C ILE A 50 2.62 7.63 14.06
N ALA A 51 1.70 7.38 13.12
CA ALA A 51 0.42 6.78 13.45
C ALA A 51 0.56 5.40 14.10
N ALA A 52 1.43 4.53 13.55
CA ALA A 52 1.68 3.19 14.09
C ALA A 52 2.25 3.23 15.53
N LEU A 53 3.14 4.19 15.82
CA LEU A 53 3.73 4.33 17.16
C LEU A 53 2.77 4.93 18.19
N LEU A 54 1.89 5.85 17.78
CA LEU A 54 0.96 6.52 18.69
C LEU A 54 -0.34 5.74 18.93
N PHE A 55 -0.79 4.95 17.95
CA PHE A 55 -2.11 4.31 17.97
C PHE A 55 -2.04 2.78 17.79
N GLY A 56 -0.89 2.16 18.08
CA GLY A 56 -0.65 0.72 17.90
C GLY A 56 -1.73 -0.16 18.54
N ASP A 57 -2.02 0.05 19.82
CA ASP A 57 -2.99 -0.75 20.57
C ASP A 57 -4.41 -0.65 19.98
N PHE A 58 -4.83 0.56 19.60
CA PHE A 58 -6.11 0.81 18.94
C PHE A 58 -6.21 0.05 17.60
N PHE A 59 -5.12 -0.01 16.83
CA PHE A 59 -5.12 -0.77 15.59
C PHE A 59 -5.24 -2.27 15.85
N GLU A 60 -4.54 -2.82 16.85
CA GLU A 60 -4.62 -4.25 17.19
C GLU A 60 -6.03 -4.66 17.65
N GLU A 61 -6.71 -3.80 18.42
CA GLU A 61 -8.12 -4.00 18.76
C GLU A 61 -9.02 -3.97 17.51
N ALA A 62 -8.82 -3.00 16.62
CA ALA A 62 -9.59 -2.90 15.38
C ALA A 62 -9.42 -4.15 14.49
N PHE A 63 -8.22 -4.75 14.43
CA PHE A 63 -7.96 -5.99 13.68
C PHE A 63 -8.74 -7.20 14.19
N SER A 64 -9.21 -7.16 15.43
CA SER A 64 -9.99 -8.24 16.05
C SER A 64 -11.48 -8.21 15.67
N SER A 65 -11.93 -7.18 14.93
CA SER A 65 -13.33 -7.01 14.52
C SER A 65 -13.52 -7.19 13.00
N PRO A 66 -14.14 -8.32 12.56
CA PRO A 66 -14.52 -8.54 11.17
C PRO A 66 -15.55 -7.51 10.67
N ILE A 67 -16.42 -7.03 11.57
CA ILE A 67 -17.41 -5.98 11.28
C ILE A 67 -16.68 -4.67 10.94
N MET A 68 -15.71 -4.26 11.76
CA MET A 68 -14.90 -3.07 11.50
C MET A 68 -14.18 -3.17 10.16
N THR A 69 -13.54 -4.31 9.89
CA THR A 69 -12.87 -4.59 8.61
C THR A 69 -13.83 -4.44 7.43
N SER A 70 -15.05 -4.96 7.55
CA SER A 70 -16.08 -4.89 6.50
C SER A 70 -16.54 -3.45 6.25
N ILE A 71 -16.78 -2.67 7.31
CA ILE A 71 -17.14 -1.24 7.21
C ILE A 71 -16.02 -0.42 6.58
N MET A 72 -14.78 -0.65 6.98
CA MET A 72 -13.61 0.02 6.40
C MET A 72 -13.39 -0.35 4.93
N LEU A 73 -13.73 -1.58 4.53
CA LEU A 73 -13.70 -1.97 3.12
C LEU A 73 -14.78 -1.26 2.30
N LEU A 74 -15.98 -1.04 2.87
CA LEU A 74 -16.99 -0.16 2.26
C LEU A 74 -16.45 1.26 2.08
N LEU A 75 -15.82 1.81 3.13
CA LEU A 75 -15.21 3.14 3.06
C LEU A 75 -14.13 3.22 1.99
N THR A 76 -13.29 2.18 1.85
CA THR A 76 -12.35 2.05 0.72
C THR A 76 -13.09 2.13 -0.61
N GLY A 77 -14.17 1.38 -0.78
CA GLY A 77 -14.99 1.41 -1.97
C GLY A 77 -15.44 2.84 -2.32
N LEU A 78 -15.96 3.57 -1.34
CA LEU A 78 -16.38 4.97 -1.49
C LEU A 78 -15.22 5.90 -1.87
N ILE A 79 -14.06 5.76 -1.21
CA ILE A 79 -12.84 6.54 -1.54
C ILE A 79 -12.45 6.31 -3.00
N LEU A 80 -12.42 5.06 -3.47
CA LEU A 80 -12.05 4.72 -4.84
C LEU A 80 -13.06 5.24 -5.86
N LEU A 81 -14.36 5.12 -5.59
CA LEU A 81 -15.40 5.68 -6.46
C LEU A 81 -15.29 7.20 -6.57
N SER A 82 -14.97 7.87 -5.45
CA SER A 82 -14.84 9.33 -5.41
C SER A 82 -13.69 9.86 -6.28
N THR A 83 -12.72 9.03 -6.67
CA THR A 83 -11.62 9.43 -7.56
C THR A 83 -12.09 9.92 -8.94
N LYS A 84 -13.33 9.61 -9.37
CA LYS A 84 -13.94 10.21 -10.57
C LYS A 84 -14.09 11.73 -10.47
N LEU A 85 -14.16 12.26 -9.25
CA LEU A 85 -14.28 13.69 -8.97
C LEU A 85 -12.92 14.39 -8.97
N ALA A 86 -11.82 13.63 -8.99
CA ALA A 86 -10.47 14.18 -9.01
C ALA A 86 -10.20 14.92 -10.33
N ARG A 87 -9.64 16.13 -10.23
CA ARG A 87 -9.32 16.95 -11.42
C ARG A 87 -7.89 16.70 -11.87
N PRO A 88 -7.65 16.25 -13.12
CA PRO A 88 -6.29 16.00 -13.60
C PRO A 88 -5.53 17.32 -13.76
N ARG A 89 -4.46 17.51 -12.97
CA ARG A 89 -3.61 18.73 -13.00
C ARG A 89 -2.18 18.47 -13.47
N LYS A 90 -1.81 17.20 -13.71
CA LYS A 90 -0.44 16.76 -14.10
C LYS A 90 0.65 17.31 -13.16
N LEU A 91 0.34 17.44 -11.87
CA LEU A 91 1.30 17.90 -10.87
C LEU A 91 2.40 16.86 -10.66
N LYS A 92 3.64 17.31 -10.52
CA LYS A 92 4.79 16.46 -10.16
C LYS A 92 4.79 16.14 -8.67
N LEU A 93 5.42 15.05 -8.26
CA LEU A 93 5.69 14.81 -6.84
C LEU A 93 6.64 15.86 -6.27
N ASN A 94 6.42 16.22 -5.01
CA ASN A 94 7.29 17.05 -4.18
C ASN A 94 7.08 16.65 -2.70
N ILE A 95 7.83 17.28 -1.79
CA ILE A 95 7.77 16.95 -0.36
C ILE A 95 6.35 17.09 0.22
N PRO A 96 5.64 18.24 0.09
CA PRO A 96 4.29 18.37 0.65
C PRO A 96 3.31 17.32 0.12
N ARG A 97 3.35 17.04 -1.19
CA ARG A 97 2.47 16.04 -1.82
C ARG A 97 2.78 14.63 -1.35
N SER A 98 4.05 14.33 -1.10
CA SER A 98 4.49 13.03 -0.56
C SER A 98 4.00 12.83 0.88
N ILE A 99 4.03 13.88 1.71
CA ILE A 99 3.45 13.86 3.06
C ILE A 99 1.95 13.62 3.02
N LEU A 100 1.22 14.33 2.14
CA LEU A 100 -0.23 14.15 2.00
C LEU A 100 -0.58 12.70 1.60
N ILE A 101 0.16 12.12 0.66
CA ILE A 101 -0.01 10.69 0.31
C ILE A 101 0.32 9.81 1.52
N GLY A 102 1.36 10.16 2.29
CA GLY A 102 1.71 9.51 3.55
C GLY A 102 0.62 9.53 4.61
N ILE A 103 -0.14 10.62 4.71
CA ILE A 103 -1.33 10.69 5.58
C ILE A 103 -2.39 9.68 5.10
N GLY A 104 -2.60 9.57 3.78
CA GLY A 104 -3.43 8.52 3.21
C GLY A 104 -2.94 7.11 3.55
N GLN A 105 -1.61 6.90 3.61
CA GLN A 105 -1.02 5.64 4.05
C GLN A 105 -1.24 5.38 5.55
N ALA A 106 -1.17 6.41 6.39
CA ALA A 106 -1.43 6.29 7.83
C ALA A 106 -2.86 5.84 8.12
N LEU A 107 -3.85 6.38 7.38
CA LEU A 107 -5.25 5.92 7.46
C LEU A 107 -5.41 4.44 7.09
N ALA A 108 -4.52 3.93 6.23
CA ALA A 108 -4.56 2.55 5.77
C ALA A 108 -3.94 1.52 6.73
N ILE A 109 -3.56 1.94 7.94
CA ILE A 109 -3.24 1.01 9.02
C ILE A 109 -4.52 0.34 9.54
N LEU A 110 -5.67 1.03 9.45
CA LEU A 110 -6.97 0.46 9.82
C LEU A 110 -7.29 -0.77 8.95
N PRO A 111 -7.75 -1.86 9.57
CA PRO A 111 -8.10 -3.08 8.84
C PRO A 111 -9.23 -2.80 7.86
N GLY A 112 -9.14 -3.35 6.65
CA GLY A 112 -10.12 -3.13 5.59
C GLY A 112 -9.88 -1.87 4.75
N ILE A 113 -9.09 -0.90 5.24
CA ILE A 113 -8.67 0.22 4.40
C ILE A 113 -7.59 -0.24 3.42
N SER A 114 -7.85 -0.10 2.11
CA SER A 114 -6.85 -0.44 1.10
C SER A 114 -5.75 0.62 1.07
N ARG A 115 -4.52 0.23 1.44
CA ARG A 115 -3.34 1.10 1.38
C ARG A 115 -3.09 1.69 0.00
N SER A 116 -2.96 0.85 -1.02
CA SER A 116 -2.82 1.33 -2.40
C SER A 116 -4.05 2.12 -2.83
N GLY A 117 -5.24 1.74 -2.34
CA GLY A 117 -6.47 2.48 -2.53
C GLY A 117 -6.37 3.94 -2.09
N THR A 118 -6.02 4.17 -0.81
CA THR A 118 -5.98 5.51 -0.22
C THR A 118 -4.82 6.34 -0.74
N THR A 119 -3.61 5.80 -0.83
CA THR A 119 -2.43 6.54 -1.30
C THR A 119 -2.57 6.96 -2.77
N ILE A 120 -3.08 6.08 -3.63
CA ILE A 120 -3.33 6.40 -5.04
C ILE A 120 -4.46 7.41 -5.15
N SER A 121 -5.57 7.22 -4.43
CA SER A 121 -6.70 8.17 -4.44
C SER A 121 -6.26 9.55 -3.98
N THR A 122 -5.47 9.65 -2.91
CA THR A 122 -4.89 10.92 -2.45
C THR A 122 -4.01 11.56 -3.52
N GLY A 123 -3.15 10.79 -4.18
CA GLY A 123 -2.33 11.27 -5.30
C GLY A 123 -3.19 11.80 -6.48
N LEU A 124 -4.28 11.10 -6.80
CA LEU A 124 -5.23 11.51 -7.84
C LEU A 124 -5.95 12.81 -7.46
N PHE A 125 -6.42 12.94 -6.21
CA PHE A 125 -7.09 14.15 -5.71
C PHE A 125 -6.16 15.36 -5.66
N ILE A 126 -4.89 15.17 -5.34
CA ILE A 126 -3.84 16.19 -5.48
C ILE A 126 -3.70 16.63 -6.94
N GLY A 127 -3.94 15.72 -7.89
CA GLY A 127 -3.86 15.96 -9.34
C GLY A 127 -2.57 15.42 -9.98
N ILE A 128 -1.92 14.43 -9.34
CA ILE A 128 -0.80 13.67 -9.89
C ILE A 128 -1.32 12.73 -10.97
N LYS A 129 -0.49 12.42 -11.99
CA LYS A 129 -0.90 11.48 -13.03
C LYS A 129 -1.18 10.09 -12.44
N PRO A 130 -2.20 9.36 -12.92
CA PRO A 130 -2.58 8.07 -12.35
C PRO A 130 -1.43 7.07 -12.23
N TYR A 131 -0.61 6.94 -13.28
CA TYR A 131 0.54 6.03 -13.25
C TYR A 131 1.62 6.46 -12.25
N GLU A 132 1.94 7.77 -12.18
CA GLU A 132 2.94 8.29 -11.24
C GLU A 132 2.48 8.15 -9.78
N ALA A 133 1.18 8.36 -9.51
CA ALA A 133 0.58 8.13 -8.20
C ALA A 133 0.61 6.64 -7.80
N ALA A 134 0.29 5.75 -8.74
CA ALA A 134 0.35 4.31 -8.52
C ALA A 134 1.77 3.80 -8.27
N GLU A 135 2.73 4.21 -9.11
CA GLU A 135 4.14 3.89 -8.93
C GLU A 135 4.65 4.36 -7.56
N PHE A 136 4.37 5.63 -7.20
CA PHE A 136 4.77 6.16 -5.90
C PHE A 136 4.16 5.38 -4.75
N SER A 137 2.86 5.07 -4.82
CA SER A 137 2.17 4.26 -3.81
C SER A 137 2.81 2.89 -3.62
N PHE A 138 3.10 2.18 -4.72
CA PHE A 138 3.73 0.86 -4.63
C PHE A 138 5.15 0.94 -4.08
N LEU A 139 5.95 1.92 -4.50
CA LEU A 139 7.28 2.11 -3.95
C LEU A 139 7.24 2.54 -2.47
N LEU A 140 6.25 3.34 -2.06
CA LEU A 140 6.05 3.77 -0.67
C LEU A 140 5.73 2.59 0.25
N SER A 141 5.11 1.55 -0.30
CA SER A 141 4.84 0.31 0.43
C SER A 141 6.11 -0.42 0.88
N ILE A 142 7.24 -0.24 0.18
CA ILE A 142 8.51 -0.93 0.47
C ILE A 142 9.06 -0.54 1.85
N PRO A 143 9.40 0.74 2.13
CA PRO A 143 9.89 1.13 3.44
C PRO A 143 8.87 0.88 4.55
N ALA A 144 7.56 1.02 4.28
CA ALA A 144 6.51 0.75 5.26
C ALA A 144 6.46 -0.74 5.66
N ILE A 145 6.50 -1.67 4.69
CA ILE A 145 6.46 -3.11 4.98
C ILE A 145 7.77 -3.56 5.63
N LEU A 146 8.92 -3.07 5.14
CA LEU A 146 10.22 -3.37 5.75
C LEU A 146 10.26 -2.89 7.21
N GLY A 147 9.79 -1.68 7.49
CA GLY A 147 9.68 -1.15 8.85
C GLY A 147 8.80 -2.03 9.75
N ALA A 148 7.63 -2.46 9.26
CA ALA A 148 6.75 -3.37 9.99
C ALA A 148 7.38 -4.76 10.23
N ILE A 149 8.17 -5.27 9.27
CA ILE A 149 8.91 -6.54 9.42
C ILE A 149 9.97 -6.42 10.50
N VAL A 150 10.78 -5.35 10.47
CA VAL A 150 11.80 -5.09 11.49
C VAL A 150 11.16 -4.92 12.87
N PHE A 151 10.04 -4.19 12.95
CA PHE A 151 9.35 -3.91 14.21
C PHE A 151 8.83 -5.17 14.91
N LYS A 152 8.35 -6.20 14.18
CA LYS A 152 7.96 -7.49 14.79
C LYS A 152 8.95 -8.63 14.52
N PHE A 153 10.23 -8.33 14.33
CA PHE A 153 11.25 -9.33 14.02
C PHE A 153 11.39 -10.41 15.11
N GLU A 154 11.24 -10.06 16.38
CA GLU A 154 11.29 -11.02 17.50
C GLU A 154 10.23 -12.12 17.37
N SER A 155 9.03 -11.77 16.88
CA SER A 155 7.95 -12.74 16.62
C SER A 155 8.29 -13.76 15.51
N VAL A 156 9.28 -13.46 14.66
CA VAL A 156 9.78 -14.38 13.63
C VAL A 156 10.76 -15.39 14.23
N LEU A 157 11.58 -14.96 15.19
CA LEU A 157 12.57 -15.83 15.84
C LEU A 157 11.92 -16.87 16.77
N SER A 158 10.73 -16.57 17.30
CA SER A 158 9.96 -17.46 18.17
C SER A 158 9.00 -18.39 17.41
N LEU A 159 9.10 -18.49 16.08
CA LEU A 159 8.24 -19.33 15.27
C LEU A 159 8.46 -20.82 15.57
N ASN A 160 7.36 -21.53 15.87
CA ASN A 160 7.38 -22.99 15.94
C ASN A 160 7.66 -23.56 14.53
N LEU A 161 8.62 -24.48 14.44
CA LEU A 161 8.99 -25.14 13.19
C LEU A 161 7.88 -26.03 12.63
N ASP A 162 6.96 -26.52 13.46
CA ASP A 162 5.84 -27.36 13.03
C ASP A 162 4.87 -26.62 12.08
N ILE A 163 4.80 -25.29 12.19
CA ILE A 163 3.93 -24.44 11.36
C ILE A 163 4.69 -23.72 10.24
N LEU A 164 5.98 -24.04 10.06
CA LEU A 164 6.82 -23.42 9.03
C LEU A 164 6.28 -23.68 7.61
N TRP A 165 5.82 -24.90 7.33
CA TRP A 165 5.37 -25.28 5.98
C TRP A 165 4.13 -24.50 5.53
N PRO A 166 3.05 -24.38 6.34
CA PRO A 166 1.94 -23.47 6.06
C PRO A 166 2.38 -22.02 5.77
N TYR A 167 3.34 -21.48 6.52
CA TYR A 167 3.82 -20.10 6.28
C TYR A 167 4.56 -19.95 4.96
N LEU A 168 5.38 -20.93 4.57
CA LEU A 168 6.09 -20.90 3.29
C LEU A 168 5.10 -20.97 2.11
N VAL A 169 4.13 -21.89 2.17
CA VAL A 169 3.10 -22.01 1.14
C VAL A 169 2.26 -20.73 1.05
N GLY A 170 1.83 -20.18 2.19
CA GLY A 170 1.09 -18.92 2.24
C GLY A 170 1.90 -17.74 1.69
N THR A 171 3.19 -17.68 1.96
CA THR A 171 4.10 -16.65 1.43
C THR A 171 4.27 -16.76 -0.08
N ALA A 172 4.47 -17.97 -0.60
CA ALA A 172 4.56 -18.22 -2.03
C ALA A 172 3.25 -17.88 -2.75
N ALA A 173 2.10 -18.29 -2.18
CA ALA A 173 0.79 -17.93 -2.70
C ALA A 173 0.58 -16.41 -2.72
N ALA A 174 0.92 -15.71 -1.64
CA ALA A 174 0.85 -14.26 -1.54
C ALA A 174 1.77 -13.55 -2.54
N PHE A 175 2.95 -14.10 -2.82
CA PHE A 175 3.86 -13.60 -3.84
C PHE A 175 3.29 -13.75 -5.26
N LEU A 176 2.81 -14.94 -5.63
CA LEU A 176 2.30 -15.18 -6.98
C LEU A 176 1.02 -14.38 -7.25
N THR A 177 0.08 -14.40 -6.31
CA THR A 177 -1.18 -13.64 -6.41
C THR A 177 -0.92 -12.14 -6.33
N GLY A 178 -0.01 -11.70 -5.45
CA GLY A 178 0.40 -10.31 -5.34
C GLY A 178 1.02 -9.79 -6.63
N LEU A 179 1.91 -10.55 -7.26
CA LEU A 179 2.53 -10.17 -8.52
C LEU A 179 1.46 -9.98 -9.61
N PHE A 180 0.56 -10.94 -9.76
CA PHE A 180 -0.55 -10.85 -10.70
C PHE A 180 -1.46 -9.64 -10.42
N ALA A 181 -1.77 -9.39 -9.14
CA ALA A 181 -2.59 -8.25 -8.73
C ALA A 181 -1.93 -6.89 -9.06
N VAL A 182 -0.60 -6.77 -8.91
CA VAL A 182 0.13 -5.54 -9.30
C VAL A 182 -0.01 -5.27 -10.79
N TYR A 183 0.13 -6.30 -11.65
CA TYR A 183 -0.06 -6.16 -13.10
C TYR A 183 -1.48 -5.69 -13.44
N ILE A 184 -2.50 -6.34 -12.88
CA ILE A 184 -3.91 -5.98 -13.12
C ILE A 184 -4.19 -4.56 -12.65
N LEU A 185 -3.78 -4.23 -11.41
CA LEU A 185 -4.13 -2.93 -10.83
C LEU A 185 -3.50 -1.78 -11.61
N LEU A 186 -2.24 -1.91 -12.02
CA LEU A 186 -1.57 -0.89 -12.82
C LEU A 186 -2.18 -0.74 -14.21
N ASP A 187 -2.60 -1.84 -14.84
CA ASP A 187 -3.32 -1.81 -16.11
C ASP A 187 -4.70 -1.13 -15.97
N LEU A 188 -5.46 -1.47 -14.91
CA LEU A 188 -6.75 -0.82 -14.60
C LEU A 188 -6.58 0.69 -14.38
N ILE A 189 -5.58 1.11 -13.62
CA ILE A 189 -5.31 2.53 -13.36
C ILE A 189 -4.93 3.25 -14.64
N ARG A 190 -4.05 2.66 -15.48
CA ARG A 190 -3.69 3.24 -16.78
C ARG A 190 -4.90 3.42 -17.70
N LYS A 191 -5.87 2.51 -17.63
CA LYS A 191 -7.13 2.56 -18.39
C LYS A 191 -8.20 3.47 -17.75
N GLY A 192 -7.93 4.16 -16.64
CA GLY A 192 -8.91 4.96 -15.92
C GLY A 192 -10.02 4.15 -15.25
N LYS A 193 -9.80 2.84 -15.07
CA LYS A 193 -10.76 1.85 -14.57
C LYS A 193 -10.58 1.57 -13.07
N PHE A 194 -9.97 2.49 -12.32
CA PHE A 194 -9.73 2.31 -10.88
C PHE A 194 -11.03 2.16 -10.06
N VAL A 195 -12.10 2.78 -10.53
CA VAL A 195 -13.46 2.74 -9.95
C VAL A 195 -14.01 1.32 -9.83
N TYR A 196 -13.69 0.42 -10.77
CA TYR A 196 -14.18 -0.96 -10.68
C TYR A 196 -13.63 -1.70 -9.45
N PHE A 197 -12.43 -1.35 -9.01
CA PHE A 197 -11.89 -1.86 -7.75
C PHE A 197 -12.69 -1.33 -6.55
N GLY A 198 -13.18 -0.08 -6.62
CA GLY A 198 -14.08 0.47 -5.61
C GLY A 198 -15.42 -0.28 -5.53
N ILE A 199 -16.00 -0.66 -6.67
CA ILE A 199 -17.22 -1.47 -6.72
C ILE A 199 -16.99 -2.84 -6.08
N TYR A 200 -15.86 -3.48 -6.37
CA TYR A 200 -15.46 -4.73 -5.72
C TYR A 200 -15.36 -4.57 -4.19
N CYS A 201 -14.72 -3.50 -3.70
CA CYS A 201 -14.62 -3.24 -2.26
C CYS A 201 -16.00 -3.03 -1.61
N LEU A 202 -16.92 -2.31 -2.26
CA LEU A 202 -18.28 -2.16 -1.76
C LEU A 202 -19.02 -3.50 -1.68
N PHE A 203 -18.91 -4.32 -2.71
CA PHE A 203 -19.54 -5.63 -2.74
C PHE A 203 -18.96 -6.55 -1.64
N ALA A 204 -17.64 -6.70 -1.60
CA ALA A 204 -16.96 -7.54 -0.62
C ALA A 204 -17.21 -7.06 0.82
N GLY A 205 -17.17 -5.75 1.06
CA GLY A 205 -17.48 -5.15 2.36
C GLY A 205 -18.94 -5.37 2.77
N GLY A 206 -19.88 -5.25 1.83
CA GLY A 206 -21.30 -5.48 2.07
C GLY A 206 -21.62 -6.94 2.39
N VAL A 207 -21.02 -7.88 1.64
CA VAL A 207 -21.13 -9.32 1.90
C VAL A 207 -20.51 -9.67 3.26
N GLY A 208 -19.33 -9.14 3.58
CA GLY A 208 -18.70 -9.33 4.88
C GLY A 208 -19.58 -8.81 6.02
N LEU A 209 -20.13 -7.60 5.88
CA LEU A 209 -21.00 -7.00 6.88
C LEU A 209 -22.27 -7.83 7.08
N TYR A 210 -22.91 -8.29 6.00
CA TYR A 210 -24.08 -9.16 6.09
C TYR A 210 -23.79 -10.52 6.75
N TYR A 211 -22.60 -11.08 6.53
CA TYR A 211 -22.21 -12.38 7.08
C TYR A 211 -21.84 -12.34 8.56
N PHE A 212 -21.28 -11.22 9.04
CA PHE A 212 -20.78 -11.07 10.41
C PHE A 212 -21.74 -10.32 11.37
N ILE A 213 -22.85 -9.78 10.88
CA ILE A 213 -23.97 -9.27 11.69
C ILE A 213 -24.91 -10.43 12.01
#